data_AF-A0A935V179-F1
#
_entry.id   AF-A0A935V179-F1
#
_cell.length_a   1.000
_cell.length_b   1.000
_cell.length_c   1.000
_cell.angle_alpha   90.00
_cell.angle_beta   90.00
_cell.angle_gamma   90.00
#
_symmetry.space_group_name_H-M   'P 1'
#
loop_
_entity.id
_entity.type
_entity.pdbx_description
1 polymer ?
#
loop_
_entity_poly.entity_id
_entity_poly.type
_entity_poly.pdbx_seq_one_letter_code
_entity_poly.pdbx_strand_id
1 'polypeptide(L)'
;MTPRHHRLHHAKHPAYRDRNFGSSLVIWDRLLGTFAAERPSLPVDIGLDTPPRTENPLWLNLAPLTDRLGWAPRAPAQPAQVGEVWLMAGSVLHFILLCQVIMLPAGLAWPRAALMAFIIVGTLLLGGAADGQRGAIWGWAILATAGFVASLSALSLVGAGSALLLGLALLHGLYGLRAVLR
;
A
#
# COMPACT_ATOMS: atom_id res chain seq x y z
N MET A 1 15.83 17.50 9.51
CA MET A 1 16.56 16.21 9.42
C MET A 1 17.53 16.23 8.25
N THR A 2 18.79 15.88 8.46
CA THR A 2 19.77 15.71 7.37
C THR A 2 19.74 14.27 6.86
N PRO A 3 20.15 13.99 5.61
CA PRO A 3 20.24 12.61 5.09
C PRO A 3 21.06 11.69 5.99
N ARG A 4 22.13 12.22 6.59
CA ARG A 4 22.98 11.51 7.56
C ARG A 4 22.20 11.09 8.81
N HIS A 5 21.36 11.98 9.35
CA HIS A 5 20.56 11.71 10.55
C HIS A 5 19.45 10.68 10.27
N HIS A 6 18.79 10.80 9.12
CA HIS A 6 17.80 9.82 8.64
C HIS A 6 18.40 8.43 8.46
N ARG A 7 19.62 8.36 7.91
CA ARG A 7 20.32 7.08 7.71
C ARG A 7 20.56 6.35 9.02
N LEU A 8 20.96 7.07 10.08
CA LEU A 8 21.14 6.47 11.41
C LEU A 8 19.82 5.98 12.00
N HIS A 9 18.71 6.69 11.77
CA HIS A 9 17.39 6.26 12.21
C HIS A 9 16.99 4.89 11.62
N HIS A 10 17.36 4.62 10.36
CA HIS A 10 17.12 3.33 9.70
C HIS A 10 18.23 2.29 9.92
N ALA A 11 19.26 2.62 10.71
CA ALA A 11 20.37 1.71 10.94
C ALA A 11 19.97 0.61 11.94
N LYS A 12 20.27 -0.65 11.62
CA LYS A 12 19.95 -1.80 12.49
C LYS A 12 20.89 -1.94 13.69
N HIS A 13 22.07 -1.31 13.63
CA HIS A 13 23.10 -1.42 14.67
C HIS A 13 22.55 -0.95 16.04
N PRO A 14 22.74 -1.70 17.14
CA PRO A 14 22.14 -1.39 18.45
C PRO A 14 22.40 0.02 18.98
N ALA A 15 23.56 0.61 18.66
CA ALA A 15 23.90 1.98 19.07
C ALA A 15 23.02 3.08 18.42
N TYR A 16 22.33 2.77 17.32
CA TYR A 16 21.50 3.69 16.55
C TYR A 16 20.02 3.27 16.51
N ARG A 17 19.70 2.07 16.99
CA ARG A 17 18.33 1.56 17.08
C ARG A 17 17.50 2.37 18.06
N ASP A 18 16.25 2.64 17.69
CA ASP A 18 15.30 3.40 18.50
C ASP A 18 15.84 4.80 18.88
N ARG A 19 16.49 5.46 17.91
CA ARG A 19 17.07 6.81 18.05
C ARG A 19 16.65 7.68 16.87
N ASN A 20 16.83 9.00 17.04
CA ASN A 20 16.71 10.00 15.96
C ASN A 20 15.32 10.03 15.29
N PHE A 21 14.25 10.06 16.09
CA PHE A 21 12.85 10.08 15.62
C PHE A 21 12.37 11.46 15.19
N GLY A 22 13.09 12.52 15.54
CA GLY A 22 12.77 13.92 15.21
C GLY A 22 12.91 14.20 13.73
N SER A 23 11.86 13.87 12.97
CA SER A 23 11.80 13.99 11.50
C SER A 23 12.05 15.43 11.03
N SER A 24 11.44 16.44 11.64
CA SER A 24 11.65 17.84 11.22
C SER A 24 12.84 18.47 11.94
N LEU A 25 12.88 18.38 13.27
CA LEU A 25 13.84 19.09 14.12
C LEU A 25 14.55 18.14 15.10
N VAL A 26 15.89 18.14 15.08
CA VAL A 26 16.74 17.33 15.96
C VAL A 26 16.66 17.74 17.44
N ILE A 27 16.12 18.92 17.73
CA ILE A 27 15.95 19.40 19.10
C ILE A 27 15.08 18.44 19.92
N TRP A 28 14.08 17.82 19.29
CA TRP A 28 13.21 16.85 19.95
C TRP A 28 13.99 15.64 20.43
N ASP A 29 14.91 15.11 19.62
CA ASP A 29 15.74 13.98 20.02
C ASP A 29 16.73 14.33 21.14
N ARG A 30 17.20 15.57 21.19
CA ARG A 30 18.06 16.05 22.26
C ARG A 30 17.30 16.22 23.57
N LEU A 31 16.09 16.80 23.50
CA LEU A 31 15.23 17.00 24.67
C LEU A 31 14.71 15.68 25.24
N LEU A 32 14.35 14.73 24.38
CA LEU A 32 13.80 13.43 24.78
C LEU A 32 14.88 12.35 24.96
N GLY A 33 16.16 12.68 24.77
CA GLY A 33 17.28 11.77 24.98
C GLY A 33 17.42 10.65 23.92
N THR A 34 16.68 10.71 22.82
CA THR A 34 16.73 9.76 21.70
C THR A 34 17.79 10.11 20.66
N PHE A 35 18.57 11.19 20.85
CA PHE A 35 19.63 11.57 19.92
C PHE A 35 20.78 10.55 19.90
N ALA A 36 21.21 10.18 18.70
CA ALA A 36 22.42 9.40 18.44
C ALA A 36 23.23 10.02 17.29
N ALA A 37 24.50 10.32 17.57
CA ALA A 37 25.46 10.77 16.57
C ALA A 37 26.15 9.57 15.90
N GLU A 38 26.45 9.70 14.61
CA GLU A 38 27.22 8.68 13.88
C GLU A 38 28.64 8.58 14.45
N ARG A 39 29.06 7.34 14.71
CA ARG A 39 30.39 6.99 15.19
C ARG A 39 31.15 6.33 14.04
N PRO A 40 32.31 6.87 13.62
CA PRO A 40 33.10 6.32 12.52
C PRO A 40 33.54 4.85 12.71
N SER A 41 33.60 4.39 13.96
CA SER A 41 33.99 3.03 14.31
C SER A 41 32.86 1.99 14.24
N LEU A 42 31.61 2.40 14.00
CA LEU A 42 30.47 1.50 13.95
C LEU A 42 29.86 1.48 12.55
N PRO A 43 29.45 0.30 12.05
CA PRO A 43 28.77 0.20 10.77
C PRO A 43 27.40 0.88 10.82
N VAL A 44 26.97 1.40 9.68
CA VAL A 44 25.65 2.02 9.49
C VAL A 44 24.89 1.23 8.43
N ASP A 45 24.61 -0.04 8.75
CA ASP A 45 23.85 -0.92 7.89
C ASP A 45 22.34 -0.65 8.05
N ILE A 46 21.67 -0.37 6.94
CA ILE A 46 20.24 -0.07 6.91
C ILE A 46 19.44 -1.38 6.86
N GLY A 47 18.34 -1.46 7.62
CA GLY A 47 17.36 -2.53 7.49
C GLY A 47 16.87 -3.06 8.83
N LEU A 48 16.34 -4.27 8.81
CA LEU A 48 15.82 -4.98 9.98
C LEU A 48 16.79 -6.11 10.39
N ASP A 49 16.87 -6.40 11.68
CA ASP A 49 17.63 -7.56 12.19
C ASP A 49 17.04 -8.87 11.69
N THR A 50 15.71 -8.94 11.65
CA THR A 50 14.96 -10.10 11.20
C THR A 50 14.13 -9.69 9.99
N PRO A 51 14.43 -10.20 8.79
CA PRO A 51 13.63 -9.89 7.62
C PRO A 51 12.21 -10.43 7.82
N PRO A 52 11.19 -9.68 7.38
CA PRO A 52 9.81 -10.12 7.50
C PRO A 52 9.55 -11.34 6.62
N ARG A 53 8.59 -12.18 7.05
CA ARG A 53 8.17 -13.39 6.31
C ARG A 53 7.24 -13.10 5.13
N THR A 54 6.74 -11.87 5.03
CA THR A 54 5.77 -11.41 4.04
C THR A 54 6.03 -9.94 3.73
N GLU A 55 5.70 -9.51 2.52
CA GLU A 55 5.76 -8.11 2.10
C GLU A 55 4.41 -7.40 2.30
N ASN A 56 3.40 -8.11 2.81
CA ASN A 56 2.06 -7.57 3.07
C ASN A 56 2.12 -6.39 4.05
N PRO A 57 1.81 -5.15 3.62
CA PRO A 57 1.90 -3.99 4.51
C PRO A 57 0.89 -4.04 5.65
N LEU A 58 -0.31 -4.60 5.44
CA LEU A 58 -1.30 -4.78 6.51
C LEU A 58 -0.76 -5.75 7.57
N TRP A 59 -0.20 -6.87 7.14
CA TRP A 59 0.39 -7.85 8.06
C TRP A 59 1.56 -7.25 8.84
N LEU A 60 2.47 -6.53 8.16
CA LEU A 60 3.62 -5.90 8.81
C LEU A 60 3.21 -4.85 9.85
N ASN A 61 2.09 -4.16 9.64
CA ASN A 61 1.56 -3.21 10.61
C ASN A 61 0.76 -3.87 11.74
N LEU A 62 0.06 -4.99 11.47
CA LEU A 62 -0.79 -5.67 12.46
C LEU A 62 -0.02 -6.69 13.30
N ALA A 63 1.01 -7.35 12.77
CA ALA A 63 1.74 -8.42 13.44
C ALA A 63 2.22 -8.04 14.86
N PRO A 64 2.83 -6.84 15.09
CA PRO A 64 3.24 -6.45 16.45
C PRO A 64 2.08 -6.32 17.43
N LEU A 65 0.88 -5.96 16.94
CA LEU A 65 -0.33 -5.87 17.76
C LEU A 65 -0.89 -7.25 18.06
N THR A 66 -1.00 -8.12 17.06
CA THR A 66 -1.55 -9.46 17.22
C THR A 66 -0.67 -10.29 18.16
N ASP A 67 0.66 -10.18 18.04
CA ASP A 67 1.62 -10.82 18.94
C ASP A 67 1.43 -10.40 20.41
N ARG A 68 1.20 -9.09 20.65
CA ARG A 68 0.91 -8.57 22.01
C ARG A 68 -0.42 -9.06 22.58
N LEU A 69 -1.40 -9.32 21.73
CA LEU A 69 -2.73 -9.82 22.12
C LEU A 69 -2.74 -11.34 22.30
N GLY A 70 -1.60 -12.03 22.11
CA GLY A 70 -1.54 -13.50 22.12
C GLY A 70 -2.26 -14.15 20.93
N TRP A 71 -2.68 -13.34 19.96
CA TRP A 71 -3.27 -13.80 18.72
C TRP A 71 -2.15 -13.91 17.69
N ALA A 72 -1.68 -15.12 17.40
CA ALA A 72 -0.59 -15.34 16.45
C ALA A 72 -1.12 -16.00 15.15
N PRO A 73 -1.88 -15.28 14.30
CA PRO A 73 -2.25 -15.82 13.00
C PRO A 73 -0.98 -16.08 12.17
N ARG A 74 -1.06 -17.02 11.22
CA ARG A 74 0.07 -17.28 10.32
C ARG A 74 0.18 -16.19 9.27
N ALA A 75 1.38 -15.65 9.09
CA ALA A 75 1.68 -14.76 7.98
C ALA A 75 1.37 -15.45 6.65
N PRO A 76 0.77 -14.75 5.66
CA PRO A 76 0.59 -15.30 4.32
C PRO A 76 1.96 -15.68 3.75
N ALA A 77 2.04 -16.87 3.17
CA ALA A 77 3.30 -17.43 2.67
C ALA A 77 3.60 -16.96 1.25
N GLN A 78 4.78 -16.35 1.08
CA GLN A 78 5.48 -16.02 -0.17
C GLN A 78 4.88 -14.89 -1.05
N PRO A 79 5.75 -14.12 -1.76
CA PRO A 79 5.32 -13.10 -2.72
C PRO A 79 4.61 -13.73 -3.93
N ALA A 80 3.79 -12.94 -4.61
CA ALA A 80 2.78 -13.40 -5.55
C ALA A 80 3.26 -14.25 -6.74
N GLN A 81 2.34 -15.11 -7.19
CA GLN A 81 2.34 -15.74 -8.53
C GLN A 81 1.98 -14.75 -9.67
N VAL A 82 1.61 -13.50 -9.36
CA VAL A 82 1.27 -12.48 -10.35
C VAL A 82 2.48 -11.60 -10.67
N GLY A 83 2.68 -11.30 -11.96
CA GLY A 83 3.84 -10.53 -12.39
C GLY A 83 3.82 -9.07 -11.90
N GLU A 84 4.98 -8.53 -11.57
CA GLU A 84 5.16 -7.15 -11.07
C GLU A 84 4.53 -6.09 -11.98
N VAL A 85 4.60 -6.29 -13.30
CA VAL A 85 3.99 -5.39 -14.30
C VAL A 85 2.48 -5.29 -14.12
N TRP A 86 1.82 -6.38 -13.74
CA TRP A 86 0.37 -6.38 -13.47
C TRP A 86 0.06 -5.60 -12.17
N LEU A 87 0.84 -5.81 -11.11
CA LEU A 87 0.69 -5.05 -9.87
C LEU A 87 0.90 -3.54 -10.08
N MET A 88 1.94 -3.18 -10.85
CA MET A 88 2.23 -1.80 -11.22
C MET A 88 1.10 -1.21 -12.07
N ALA A 89 0.61 -1.92 -13.08
CA ALA A 89 -0.49 -1.45 -13.93
C ALA A 89 -1.76 -1.17 -13.12
N GLY A 90 -2.14 -2.06 -12.21
CA GLY A 90 -3.26 -1.83 -11.28
C GLY A 90 -3.08 -0.59 -10.40
N SER A 91 -1.86 -0.39 -9.88
CA SER A 91 -1.53 0.76 -9.04
C SER A 91 -1.57 2.09 -9.82
N VAL A 92 -1.09 2.09 -11.06
CA VAL A 92 -1.16 3.25 -11.97
C VAL A 92 -2.62 3.58 -12.30
N LEU A 93 -3.47 2.58 -12.55
CA LEU A 93 -4.91 2.81 -12.76
C LEU A 93 -5.56 3.49 -11.55
N HIS A 94 -5.28 3.04 -10.33
CA HIS A 94 -5.78 3.71 -9.11
C HIS A 94 -5.25 5.12 -8.96
N PHE A 95 -3.96 5.36 -9.24
CA PHE A 95 -3.38 6.70 -9.13
C PHE A 95 -4.02 7.67 -10.11
N ILE A 96 -4.22 7.28 -11.38
CA ILE A 96 -4.88 8.13 -12.37
C ILE A 96 -6.36 8.33 -11.99
N LEU A 97 -7.04 7.30 -11.47
CA LEU A 97 -8.41 7.42 -10.99
C LEU A 97 -8.51 8.37 -9.79
N LEU A 98 -7.56 8.32 -8.85
CA LEU A 98 -7.48 9.25 -7.73
C LEU A 98 -7.33 10.69 -8.24
N CYS A 99 -6.45 10.93 -9.21
CA CYS A 99 -6.31 12.24 -9.85
C CYS A 99 -7.65 12.71 -10.43
N GLN A 100 -8.40 11.84 -11.11
CA GLN A 100 -9.73 12.19 -11.62
C GLN A 100 -10.75 12.48 -10.51
N VAL A 101 -10.74 11.70 -9.42
CA VAL A 101 -11.62 11.91 -8.26
C VAL A 101 -11.40 13.29 -7.63
N ILE A 102 -10.14 13.74 -7.57
CA ILE A 102 -9.78 15.09 -7.07
C ILE A 102 -10.31 16.18 -8.01
N MET A 103 -10.40 15.90 -9.32
CA MET A 103 -10.92 16.85 -10.32
C MET A 103 -12.46 16.88 -10.42
N LEU A 104 -13.19 16.01 -9.69
CA LEU A 104 -14.65 16.04 -9.70
C LEU A 104 -15.21 17.34 -9.08
N PRO A 105 -16.32 17.88 -9.60
CA PRO A 105 -17.01 19.03 -9.01
C PRO A 105 -17.34 18.84 -7.53
N ALA A 106 -17.15 19.87 -6.70
CA ALA A 106 -17.29 19.79 -5.24
C ALA A 106 -18.64 19.18 -4.79
N GLY A 107 -19.73 19.52 -5.48
CA GLY A 107 -21.09 19.04 -5.18
C GLY A 107 -21.33 17.52 -5.35
N LEU A 108 -20.40 16.78 -5.96
CA LEU A 108 -20.53 15.34 -6.18
C LEU A 108 -19.92 14.51 -5.04
N ALA A 109 -20.43 14.70 -3.81
CA ALA A 109 -19.91 14.02 -2.63
C ALA A 109 -20.01 12.49 -2.71
N TRP A 110 -21.18 11.94 -3.11
CA TRP A 110 -21.39 10.50 -3.17
C TRP A 110 -20.60 9.80 -4.29
N PRO A 111 -20.57 10.31 -5.55
CA PRO A 111 -19.70 9.74 -6.58
C PRO A 111 -18.22 9.77 -6.18
N ARG A 112 -17.76 10.86 -5.56
CA ARG A 112 -16.40 10.97 -5.03
C ARG A 112 -16.12 9.91 -3.96
N ALA A 113 -17.02 9.75 -2.99
CA ALA A 113 -16.89 8.75 -1.93
C ALA A 113 -16.90 7.32 -2.50
N ALA A 114 -17.76 7.02 -3.48
CA ALA A 114 -17.84 5.71 -4.11
C ALA A 114 -16.55 5.36 -4.86
N LEU A 115 -16.01 6.29 -5.65
CA LEU A 115 -14.74 6.09 -6.35
C LEU A 115 -13.55 6.00 -5.38
N MET A 116 -13.56 6.77 -4.29
CA MET A 116 -12.56 6.65 -3.23
C MET A 116 -12.63 5.27 -2.55
N ALA A 117 -13.83 4.79 -2.24
CA ALA A 117 -14.02 3.45 -1.68
C ALA A 117 -13.53 2.37 -2.65
N PHE A 118 -13.82 2.51 -3.95
CA PHE A 118 -13.28 1.63 -4.99
C PHE A 118 -11.75 1.61 -4.96
N ILE A 119 -11.09 2.78 -4.92
CA ILE A 119 -9.62 2.89 -4.88
C ILE A 119 -9.06 2.23 -3.61
N ILE A 120 -9.65 2.48 -2.45
CA ILE A 120 -9.19 1.93 -1.17
C ILE A 120 -9.31 0.40 -1.18
N VAL A 121 -10.50 -0.12 -1.47
CA VAL A 121 -10.74 -1.57 -1.48
C VAL A 121 -9.90 -2.23 -2.58
N GLY A 122 -9.82 -1.62 -3.76
CA GLY A 122 -8.98 -2.08 -4.86
C GLY A 122 -7.50 -2.14 -4.48
N THR A 123 -6.99 -1.14 -3.76
CA THR A 123 -5.59 -1.13 -3.29
C THR A 123 -5.33 -2.26 -2.30
N LEU A 124 -6.27 -2.53 -1.38
CA LEU A 124 -6.17 -3.66 -0.46
C LEU A 124 -6.19 -5.02 -1.20
N LEU A 125 -7.02 -5.13 -2.24
CA LEU A 125 -7.10 -6.35 -3.07
C LEU A 125 -5.84 -6.54 -3.93
N LEU A 126 -5.28 -5.49 -4.52
CA LEU A 126 -3.99 -5.56 -5.23
C LEU A 126 -2.85 -5.91 -4.28
N GLY A 127 -2.87 -5.38 -3.05
CA GLY A 127 -1.93 -5.77 -1.99
C GLY A 127 -2.06 -7.26 -1.63
N GLY A 128 -3.28 -7.74 -1.38
CA GLY A 128 -3.51 -9.17 -1.15
C GLY A 128 -3.10 -10.05 -2.34
N ALA A 129 -3.27 -9.57 -3.57
CA ALA A 129 -2.80 -10.26 -4.76
C ALA A 129 -1.27 -10.31 -4.83
N ALA A 130 -0.57 -9.25 -4.41
CA ALA A 130 0.90 -9.21 -4.26
C ALA A 130 1.43 -10.21 -3.20
N ASP A 131 0.56 -10.64 -2.28
CA ASP A 131 0.85 -11.71 -1.31
C ASP A 131 0.38 -13.09 -1.76
N GLY A 132 0.05 -13.27 -3.04
CA GLY A 132 -0.39 -14.54 -3.60
C GLY A 132 -1.80 -14.98 -3.19
N GLN A 133 -2.61 -14.10 -2.59
CA GLN A 133 -3.97 -14.46 -2.18
C GLN A 133 -4.90 -14.56 -3.39
N ARG A 134 -5.23 -15.79 -3.78
CA ARG A 134 -6.15 -16.09 -4.89
C ARG A 134 -7.51 -15.40 -4.75
N GLY A 135 -8.03 -15.32 -3.52
CA GLY A 135 -9.28 -14.62 -3.21
C GLY A 135 -9.23 -13.12 -3.50
N ALA A 136 -8.06 -12.49 -3.34
CA ALA A 136 -7.88 -11.07 -3.62
C ALA A 136 -7.93 -10.78 -5.13
N ILE A 137 -7.41 -11.69 -5.97
CA ILE A 137 -7.49 -11.59 -7.43
C ILE A 137 -8.95 -11.71 -7.90
N TRP A 138 -9.71 -12.66 -7.35
CA TRP A 138 -11.15 -12.77 -7.60
C TRP A 138 -11.91 -11.52 -7.13
N GLY A 139 -11.64 -11.07 -5.92
CA GLY A 139 -12.25 -9.86 -5.36
C GLY A 139 -11.97 -8.63 -6.23
N TRP A 140 -10.76 -8.50 -6.75
CA TRP A 140 -10.39 -7.42 -7.66
C TRP A 140 -11.19 -7.47 -8.98
N ALA A 141 -11.32 -8.64 -9.61
CA ALA A 141 -12.12 -8.78 -10.82
C ALA A 141 -13.61 -8.44 -10.58
N ILE A 142 -14.17 -8.90 -9.45
CA ILE A 142 -15.57 -8.60 -9.06
C ILE A 142 -15.75 -7.10 -8.81
N LEU A 143 -14.87 -6.49 -8.00
CA LEU A 143 -14.92 -5.06 -7.70
C LEU A 143 -14.82 -4.21 -8.97
N ALA A 144 -13.86 -4.52 -9.85
CA ALA A 144 -13.66 -3.83 -11.12
C ALA A 144 -14.88 -3.96 -12.05
N THR A 145 -15.51 -5.14 -12.09
CA THR A 145 -16.76 -5.36 -12.82
C THR A 145 -17.89 -4.50 -12.27
N ALA A 146 -18.11 -4.55 -10.95
CA ALA A 146 -19.16 -3.77 -10.30
C ALA A 146 -18.94 -2.25 -10.49
N GLY A 147 -17.70 -1.78 -10.34
CA GLY A 147 -17.31 -0.38 -10.56
C GLY A 147 -17.59 0.08 -11.99
N PHE A 148 -17.20 -0.71 -12.99
CA PHE A 148 -17.48 -0.39 -14.39
C PHE A 148 -18.99 -0.36 -14.68
N VAL A 149 -19.75 -1.38 -14.27
CA VAL A 149 -21.20 -1.42 -14.49
C VAL A 149 -21.90 -0.23 -13.83
N ALA A 150 -21.53 0.09 -12.58
CA ALA A 150 -22.07 1.26 -11.88
C ALA A 150 -21.73 2.57 -12.64
N SER A 151 -20.52 2.68 -13.18
CA SER A 151 -20.10 3.87 -13.94
C SER A 151 -20.93 4.10 -15.21
N LEU A 152 -21.42 3.03 -15.86
CA LEU A 152 -22.30 3.16 -17.04
C LEU A 152 -23.64 3.79 -16.67
N SER A 153 -24.22 3.40 -15.53
CA SER A 153 -25.47 3.99 -15.02
C SER A 153 -25.29 5.41 -14.44
N ALA A 154 -24.06 5.79 -14.10
CA ALA A 154 -23.73 7.07 -13.45
C ALA A 154 -22.81 7.95 -14.34
N LEU A 155 -22.79 7.72 -15.65
CA LEU A 155 -21.82 8.34 -16.57
C LEU A 155 -21.86 9.87 -16.53
N SER A 156 -23.05 10.47 -16.39
CA SER A 156 -23.24 11.92 -16.25
C SER A 156 -22.67 12.50 -14.96
N LEU A 157 -22.47 11.67 -13.92
CA LEU A 157 -21.92 12.06 -12.62
C LEU A 157 -20.41 11.87 -12.57
N VAL A 158 -19.91 10.70 -12.97
CA VAL A 158 -18.48 10.36 -12.84
C VAL A 158 -17.63 10.81 -14.03
N GLY A 159 -18.28 11.11 -15.17
CA GLY A 159 -17.62 11.50 -16.41
C GLY A 159 -17.03 10.32 -17.18
N ALA A 160 -16.82 10.52 -18.48
CA ALA A 160 -16.27 9.50 -19.39
C ALA A 160 -14.86 9.06 -19.01
N GLY A 161 -14.04 9.95 -18.44
CA GLY A 161 -12.69 9.63 -17.96
C GLY A 161 -12.72 8.54 -16.88
N SER A 162 -13.58 8.69 -15.87
CA SER A 162 -13.65 7.75 -14.75
C SER A 162 -14.21 6.41 -15.21
N ALA A 163 -15.23 6.45 -16.08
CA ALA A 163 -15.82 5.25 -16.67
C ALA A 163 -14.81 4.47 -17.53
N LEU A 164 -13.99 5.16 -18.32
CA LEU A 164 -12.91 4.54 -19.10
C LEU A 164 -11.88 3.86 -18.20
N LEU A 165 -11.43 4.54 -17.14
CA LEU A 165 -10.47 3.97 -16.18
C LEU A 165 -11.04 2.74 -15.45
N LEU A 166 -12.33 2.76 -15.09
CA LEU A 166 -13.00 1.61 -14.50
C LEU A 166 -13.16 0.45 -15.51
N GLY A 167 -13.35 0.76 -16.80
CA GLY A 167 -13.32 -0.23 -17.87
C GLY A 167 -11.94 -0.86 -18.06
N LEU A 168 -10.88 -0.06 -17.99
CA LEU A 168 -9.50 -0.57 -18.00
C LEU A 168 -9.20 -1.40 -16.74
N ALA A 169 -9.69 -0.99 -15.58
CA ALA A 169 -9.60 -1.76 -14.34
C ALA A 169 -10.32 -3.11 -14.45
N LEU A 170 -11.49 -3.16 -15.11
CA LEU A 170 -12.19 -4.40 -15.41
C LEU A 170 -11.34 -5.33 -16.28
N LEU A 171 -10.84 -4.85 -17.42
CA LEU A 171 -9.97 -5.64 -18.30
C LEU A 171 -8.72 -6.14 -17.57
N HIS A 172 -8.13 -5.28 -16.74
CA HIS A 172 -6.99 -5.60 -15.88
C HIS A 172 -7.32 -6.71 -14.88
N GLY A 173 -8.47 -6.64 -14.21
CA GLY A 173 -8.93 -7.65 -13.25
C GLY A 173 -9.24 -8.98 -13.91
N LEU A 174 -9.94 -8.99 -15.05
CA LEU A 174 -10.22 -10.20 -15.81
C LEU A 174 -8.93 -10.87 -16.32
N TYR A 175 -7.95 -10.08 -16.76
CA TYR A 175 -6.65 -10.61 -17.15
C TYR A 175 -5.93 -11.30 -15.98
N GLY A 176 -6.03 -10.74 -14.77
CA GLY A 176 -5.45 -11.30 -13.55
C GLY A 176 -5.97 -12.70 -13.20
N LEU A 177 -7.22 -13.03 -13.54
CA LEU A 177 -7.82 -14.35 -13.28
C LEU A 177 -7.04 -15.50 -13.94
N ARG A 178 -6.27 -15.23 -15.00
CA ARG A 178 -5.40 -16.24 -15.65
C ARG A 178 -4.35 -16.82 -14.70
N ALA A 179 -3.95 -16.08 -13.66
CA ALA A 179 -3.00 -16.56 -12.66
C ALA A 179 -3.62 -17.52 -11.64
N VAL A 180 -4.96 -17.57 -11.54
CA VAL A 180 -5.69 -18.39 -10.54
C VAL A 180 -6.44 -19.56 -11.19
N LEU A 181 -6.77 -19.45 -12.47
CA LEU A 181 -7.46 -20.48 -13.26
C LEU A 181 -6.51 -21.53 -13.87
N ARG A 182 -5.20 -21.40 -13.66
CA ARG A 182 -4.17 -22.39 -14.03
C ARG A 182 -3.80 -23.24 -12.83
#